data_AF-A0A3B8JDR6-F1
#
_entry.id   AF-A0A3B8JDR6-F1
#
_cell.length_a   1.000
_cell.length_b   1.000
_cell.length_c   1.000
_cell.angle_alpha   90.00
_cell.angle_beta   90.00
_cell.angle_gamma   90.00
#
_symmetry.space_group_name_H-M   'P 1'
#
loop_
_entity.id
_entity.type
_entity.pdbx_description
1 polymer ?
#
loop_
_entity_poly.entity_id
_entity_poly.type
_entity_poly.pdbx_seq_one_letter_code
_entity_poly.pdbx_strand_id
1 'polypeptide(L)'
;MSARNRKGMSYFVCAVLLGLFAVLLINPNSVIESGRKGVNLCLNVIFPSLLPFFVVSRLILDTGAIYTIGRVFEPLMKPVFNLPGNAAFPLIAGWLSGYPAGAKYTADLYEKRLLTREQAERLLAFCNNSGPLFIAGAVGAGFFGSSRLGFTLLLCHILASITVGIGTGFVSRIKKQPDLKKAIPVENKPTKLSGRLLASAVADSVMILLRISGTIIFFAVFVQTLDNTGIFTLIGKIPALVFGTDYYYNDIIKVFFAGSLEITYGLYILSISSSVPVQLKIILAGFLCGFGGFSVYTQVTGVCPRELNLRKYFCGKVLHGLIAAAYSAIFMPDTAAVAIKINSEALYNTGYSGVLSFLYIAIIAMGIAVILIYRQYRITKPRR
;
A
#
# COMPACT_ATOMS: atom_id res chain seq x y z
N MET A 1 7.20 -23.63 -25.83
CA MET A 1 6.17 -23.07 -26.74
C MET A 1 6.64 -23.18 -28.18
N SER A 2 5.81 -23.79 -29.06
CA SER A 2 6.09 -23.88 -30.51
C SER A 2 6.15 -22.47 -31.15
N ALA A 3 6.89 -22.32 -32.25
CA ALA A 3 7.04 -21.04 -32.95
C ALA A 3 5.70 -20.44 -33.43
N ARG A 4 4.72 -21.29 -33.75
CA ARG A 4 3.35 -20.89 -34.12
C ARG A 4 2.61 -20.23 -32.96
N ASN A 5 2.76 -20.76 -31.74
CA ASN A 5 2.18 -20.17 -30.53
C ASN A 5 2.85 -18.85 -30.13
N ARG A 6 4.13 -18.64 -30.48
CA ARG A 6 4.80 -17.34 -30.28
C ARG A 6 4.27 -16.27 -31.22
N LYS A 7 4.10 -16.58 -32.52
CA LYS A 7 3.54 -15.63 -33.49
C LYS A 7 2.11 -15.23 -33.15
N GLY A 8 1.24 -16.19 -32.81
CA GLY A 8 -0.14 -15.91 -32.39
C GLY A 8 -0.22 -15.03 -31.13
N MET A 9 0.65 -15.29 -30.14
CA MET A 9 0.76 -14.46 -28.93
C MET A 9 1.24 -13.04 -29.27
N SER A 10 2.21 -12.88 -30.17
CA SER A 10 2.69 -11.57 -30.61
C SER A 10 1.60 -10.76 -31.32
N TYR A 11 0.84 -11.37 -32.24
CA TYR A 11 -0.27 -10.67 -32.91
C TYR A 11 -1.36 -10.25 -31.93
N PHE A 12 -1.70 -11.09 -30.96
CA PHE A 12 -2.65 -10.76 -29.90
C PHE A 12 -2.16 -9.58 -29.04
N VAL A 13 -0.90 -9.60 -28.61
CA VAL A 13 -0.30 -8.50 -27.84
C VAL A 13 -0.32 -7.20 -28.67
N CYS A 14 0.06 -7.25 -29.94
CA CYS A 14 0.01 -6.08 -30.82
C CYS A 14 -1.42 -5.54 -30.97
N ALA A 15 -2.42 -6.41 -31.16
CA ALA A 15 -3.82 -6.00 -31.27
C ALA A 15 -4.32 -5.32 -29.99
N VAL A 16 -3.97 -5.86 -28.81
CA VAL A 16 -4.33 -5.25 -27.52
C VAL A 16 -3.66 -3.89 -27.33
N LEU A 17 -2.37 -3.77 -27.64
CA LEU A 17 -1.64 -2.50 -27.50
C LEU A 17 -2.15 -1.44 -28.48
N LEU A 18 -2.44 -1.82 -29.73
CA LEU A 18 -3.04 -0.92 -30.73
C LEU A 18 -4.46 -0.52 -30.34
N GLY A 19 -5.25 -1.44 -29.80
CA GLY A 19 -6.58 -1.15 -29.28
C GLY A 19 -6.53 -0.17 -28.11
N LEU A 20 -5.61 -0.36 -27.16
CA LEU A 20 -5.39 0.55 -26.04
C LEU A 20 -4.95 1.94 -26.54
N PHE A 21 -4.04 1.98 -27.52
CA PHE A 21 -3.60 3.24 -28.13
C PHE A 21 -4.74 3.96 -28.84
N ALA A 22 -5.55 3.26 -29.65
CA ALA A 22 -6.71 3.83 -30.31
C ALA A 22 -7.73 4.37 -29.30
N VAL A 23 -7.97 3.64 -28.21
CA VAL A 23 -8.88 4.03 -27.12
C VAL A 23 -8.41 5.30 -26.40
N LEU A 24 -7.09 5.52 -26.26
CA LEU A 24 -6.55 6.79 -25.75
C LEU A 24 -6.80 7.98 -26.70
N LEU A 25 -6.95 7.74 -28.01
CA LEU A 25 -7.21 8.80 -29.00
C LEU A 25 -8.70 9.18 -29.10
N ILE A 26 -9.63 8.36 -28.61
CA ILE A 26 -11.08 8.61 -28.71
C ILE A 26 -11.52 9.81 -27.86
N ASN A 27 -10.93 9.97 -26.67
CA ASN A 27 -11.29 11.05 -25.74
C ASN A 27 -10.05 11.74 -25.16
N PRO A 28 -9.34 12.56 -25.97
CA PRO A 28 -8.09 13.19 -25.55
C PRO A 28 -8.29 14.16 -24.38
N ASN A 29 -9.44 14.84 -24.30
CA ASN A 29 -9.75 15.74 -23.19
C ASN A 29 -9.79 15.00 -21.85
N SER A 30 -10.45 13.83 -21.81
CA SER A 30 -10.48 13.03 -20.57
C SER A 30 -9.12 12.43 -20.23
N VAL A 31 -8.31 12.07 -21.22
CA VAL A 31 -6.94 11.57 -21.01
C VAL A 31 -6.08 12.67 -20.39
N ILE A 32 -6.12 13.88 -20.94
CA ILE A 32 -5.37 15.04 -20.41
C ILE A 32 -5.83 15.38 -18.99
N GLU A 33 -7.14 15.42 -18.75
CA GLU A 33 -7.66 15.75 -17.42
C GLU A 33 -7.32 14.69 -16.37
N SER A 34 -7.37 13.41 -16.71
CA SER A 34 -6.95 12.32 -15.82
C SER A 34 -5.46 12.36 -15.55
N GLY A 35 -4.66 12.63 -16.60
CA GLY A 35 -3.22 12.84 -16.48
C GLY A 35 -2.91 14.02 -15.54
N ARG A 36 -3.59 15.15 -15.71
CA ARG A 36 -3.45 16.34 -14.84
C ARG A 36 -3.79 16.03 -13.39
N LYS A 37 -4.89 15.32 -13.13
CA LYS A 37 -5.26 14.86 -11.78
C LYS A 37 -4.18 13.95 -11.18
N GLY A 38 -3.67 13.00 -11.96
CA GLY A 38 -2.58 12.12 -11.56
C GLY A 38 -1.28 12.89 -11.23
N VAL A 39 -0.91 13.86 -12.06
CA VAL A 39 0.25 14.74 -11.83
C VAL A 39 0.07 15.58 -10.57
N ASN A 40 -1.10 16.20 -10.39
CA ASN A 40 -1.41 16.99 -9.20
C ASN A 40 -1.35 16.16 -7.92
N LEU A 41 -1.89 14.94 -7.94
CA LEU A 41 -1.76 13.99 -6.84
C LEU A 41 -0.28 13.71 -6.52
N CYS A 42 0.53 13.49 -7.56
CA CYS A 42 1.95 13.22 -7.39
C CYS A 42 2.70 14.42 -6.78
N LEU A 43 2.51 15.62 -7.32
CA LEU A 43 3.25 16.81 -6.90
C LEU A 43 2.79 17.36 -5.54
N ASN A 44 1.48 17.36 -5.27
CA ASN A 44 0.94 17.97 -4.06
C ASN A 44 0.91 17.01 -2.87
N VAL A 45 0.89 15.69 -3.11
CA VAL A 45 0.73 14.69 -2.05
C VAL A 45 1.91 13.72 -2.03
N ILE A 46 2.17 13.01 -3.13
CA ILE A 46 3.13 11.88 -3.13
C ILE A 46 4.57 12.36 -2.92
N PHE A 47 5.03 13.37 -3.68
CA PHE A 47 6.39 13.88 -3.57
C PHE A 47 6.70 14.44 -2.17
N PRO A 48 5.91 15.39 -1.62
CA PRO A 48 6.17 15.95 -0.30
C PRO A 48 6.09 14.90 0.83
N SER A 49 5.19 13.91 0.70
CA SER A 49 4.99 12.91 1.74
C SER A 49 5.98 11.75 1.70
N LEU A 50 6.52 11.36 0.54
CA LEU A 50 7.41 10.19 0.42
C LEU A 50 8.89 10.56 0.30
N LEU A 51 9.23 11.72 -0.29
CA LEU A 51 10.64 12.11 -0.49
C LEU A 51 11.43 12.15 0.82
N PRO A 52 10.97 12.82 1.90
CA PRO A 52 11.72 12.87 3.15
C PRO A 52 11.97 11.47 3.74
N PHE A 53 10.98 10.58 3.64
CA PHE A 53 11.09 9.21 4.16
C PHE A 53 12.05 8.36 3.33
N PHE A 54 12.04 8.49 2.01
CA PHE A 54 12.98 7.77 1.14
C PHE A 54 14.43 8.21 1.40
N VAL A 55 14.65 9.52 1.58
CA VAL A 55 15.96 10.08 1.95
C VAL A 55 16.42 9.54 3.30
N VAL A 56 15.60 9.69 4.34
CA VAL A 56 15.92 9.22 5.70
C VAL A 56 16.19 7.73 5.73
N SER A 57 15.42 6.93 4.99
CA SER A 57 15.66 5.49 4.88
C SER A 57 17.02 5.16 4.28
N ARG A 58 17.40 5.83 3.19
CA ARG A 58 18.70 5.59 2.55
C ARG A 58 19.83 5.90 3.53
N LEU A 59 19.71 7.01 4.26
CA LEU A 59 20.64 7.35 5.34
C LEU A 59 20.66 6.30 6.46
N ILE A 60 19.52 5.80 6.92
CA ILE A 60 19.42 4.74 7.95
C ILE A 60 20.17 3.48 7.51
N LEU A 61 20.03 3.10 6.24
CA LEU A 61 20.65 1.89 5.69
C LEU A 61 22.15 2.06 5.46
N ASP A 62 22.62 3.24 5.07
CA ASP A 62 24.02 3.47 4.71
C ASP A 62 24.90 3.84 5.92
N THR A 63 24.30 4.43 6.95
CA THR A 63 24.94 4.71 8.25
C THR A 63 24.93 3.51 9.20
N GLY A 64 24.19 2.44 8.88
CA GLY A 64 24.05 1.28 9.76
C GLY A 64 23.06 1.47 10.92
N ALA A 65 22.33 2.58 10.98
CA ALA A 65 21.30 2.82 12.00
C ALA A 65 20.23 1.71 12.03
N ILE A 66 20.02 1.02 10.90
CA ILE A 66 19.13 -0.13 10.78
C ILE A 66 19.42 -1.22 11.83
N TYR A 67 20.69 -1.48 12.18
CA TYR A 67 21.05 -2.50 13.18
C TYR A 67 20.58 -2.12 14.59
N THR A 68 20.56 -0.82 14.90
CA THR A 68 20.04 -0.33 16.17
C THR A 68 18.53 -0.45 16.21
N ILE A 69 17.83 -0.08 15.13
CA ILE A 69 16.39 -0.32 14.99
C ILE A 69 16.10 -1.82 15.18
N GLY A 70 16.87 -2.70 14.54
CA GLY A 70 16.75 -4.13 14.71
C GLY A 70 16.82 -4.59 16.15
N ARG A 71 17.88 -4.21 16.87
CA ARG A 71 18.05 -4.58 18.28
C ARG A 71 16.94 -4.04 19.19
N VAL A 72 16.36 -2.89 18.88
CA VAL A 72 15.26 -2.29 19.66
C VAL A 72 13.95 -3.04 19.42
N PHE A 73 13.64 -3.37 18.16
CA PHE A 73 12.35 -3.98 17.80
C PHE A 73 12.36 -5.52 17.78
N GLU A 74 13.52 -6.19 17.90
CA GLU A 74 13.63 -7.65 18.01
C GLU A 74 12.65 -8.28 19.04
N PRO A 75 12.51 -7.73 20.27
CA PRO A 75 11.61 -8.30 21.29
C PRO A 75 10.13 -8.25 20.90
N LEU A 76 9.75 -7.45 19.89
CA LEU A 76 8.40 -7.38 19.36
C LEU A 76 8.28 -8.22 18.07
N MET A 77 9.19 -8.01 17.12
CA MET A 77 9.12 -8.63 15.80
C MET A 77 9.26 -10.15 15.84
N LYS A 78 10.12 -10.66 16.72
CA LYS A 78 10.37 -12.10 16.81
C LYS A 78 9.18 -12.88 17.40
N PRO A 79 8.62 -12.52 18.57
CA PRO A 79 7.49 -13.26 19.14
C PRO A 79 6.15 -12.96 18.43
N VAL A 80 5.94 -11.80 17.82
CA VAL A 80 4.67 -11.51 17.13
C VAL A 80 4.69 -12.05 15.70
N PHE A 81 5.70 -11.69 14.91
CA PHE A 81 5.72 -11.95 13.47
C PHE A 81 6.69 -13.07 13.05
N ASN A 82 7.51 -13.59 13.95
CA ASN A 82 8.62 -14.50 13.61
C ASN A 82 9.51 -13.94 12.48
N LEU A 83 9.91 -12.68 12.63
CA LEU A 83 10.81 -11.94 11.74
C LEU A 83 11.92 -11.27 12.57
N PRO A 84 13.09 -10.99 11.98
CA PRO A 84 14.15 -10.25 12.65
C PRO A 84 13.70 -8.80 12.92
N GLY A 85 14.28 -8.16 13.93
CA GLY A 85 13.92 -6.81 14.34
C GLY A 85 14.06 -5.76 13.24
N ASN A 86 15.00 -5.94 12.31
CA ASN A 86 15.18 -5.04 11.16
C ASN A 86 13.89 -4.93 10.30
N ALA A 87 13.04 -5.97 10.31
CA ALA A 87 11.76 -5.99 9.60
C ALA A 87 10.73 -4.99 10.18
N ALA A 88 10.97 -4.43 11.37
CA ALA A 88 10.12 -3.38 11.92
C ALA A 88 10.16 -2.11 11.06
N PHE A 89 11.30 -1.81 10.45
CA PHE A 89 11.46 -0.59 9.66
C PHE A 89 10.54 -0.57 8.43
N PRO A 90 10.53 -1.59 7.54
CA PRO A 90 9.56 -1.65 6.44
C PRO A 90 8.10 -1.67 6.90
N LEU A 91 7.77 -2.33 8.01
CA LEU A 91 6.41 -2.39 8.54
C LEU A 91 5.90 -1.02 8.98
N ILE A 92 6.66 -0.33 9.84
CA ILE A 92 6.30 0.99 10.36
C ILE A 92 6.25 2.00 9.23
N ALA A 93 7.24 1.99 8.35
CA ALA A 93 7.28 2.94 7.25
C ALA A 93 6.15 2.68 6.23
N GLY A 94 5.73 1.43 6.03
CA GLY A 94 4.53 1.12 5.26
C GLY A 94 3.24 1.66 5.89
N TRP A 95 3.09 1.58 7.22
CA TRP A 95 1.94 2.19 7.91
C TRP A 95 1.94 3.72 7.89
N LEU A 96 3.11 4.36 7.85
CA LEU A 96 3.24 5.82 7.91
C LEU A 96 3.22 6.48 6.54
N SER A 97 4.02 5.98 5.62
CA SER A 97 4.25 6.60 4.31
C SER A 97 3.28 6.05 3.26
N GLY A 98 2.83 4.82 3.43
CA GLY A 98 1.97 4.15 2.45
C GLY A 98 2.76 3.49 1.31
N TYR A 99 2.09 3.26 0.18
CA TYR A 99 2.67 2.58 -0.97
C TYR A 99 3.72 3.43 -1.72
N PRO A 100 4.77 2.80 -2.29
CA PRO A 100 5.22 1.43 -2.10
C PRO A 100 6.34 1.34 -1.03
N ALA A 101 6.32 2.20 -0.01
CA ALA A 101 7.44 2.37 0.93
C ALA A 101 7.81 1.06 1.63
N GLY A 102 6.83 0.34 2.18
CA GLY A 102 7.05 -0.95 2.83
C GLY A 102 7.69 -2.00 1.89
N ALA A 103 7.29 -2.02 0.62
CA ALA A 103 7.88 -2.92 -0.36
C ALA A 103 9.33 -2.55 -0.71
N LYS A 104 9.59 -1.26 -0.96
CA LYS A 104 10.92 -0.75 -1.26
C LYS A 104 11.90 -1.05 -0.15
N TYR A 105 11.53 -0.82 1.12
CA TYR A 105 12.44 -1.07 2.23
C TYR A 105 12.64 -2.56 2.50
N THR A 106 11.64 -3.38 2.24
CA THR A 106 11.81 -4.84 2.29
C THR A 106 12.80 -5.32 1.23
N ALA A 107 12.72 -4.76 0.02
CA ALA A 107 13.69 -5.00 -1.05
C ALA A 107 15.11 -4.57 -0.65
N ASP A 108 15.29 -3.36 -0.12
CA ASP A 108 16.61 -2.89 0.32
C ASP A 108 17.22 -3.80 1.39
N LEU A 109 16.43 -4.21 2.39
CA LEU A 109 16.92 -5.10 3.46
C LEU A 109 17.28 -6.49 2.91
N TYR A 110 16.55 -6.99 1.92
CA TYR A 110 16.87 -8.23 1.23
C TYR A 110 18.18 -8.12 0.43
N GLU A 111 18.36 -7.05 -0.36
CA GLU A 111 19.58 -6.81 -1.13
C GLU A 111 20.82 -6.65 -0.24
N LYS A 112 20.66 -5.99 0.93
CA LYS A 112 21.71 -5.89 1.95
C LYS A 112 21.91 -7.18 2.77
N ARG A 113 21.23 -8.28 2.41
CA ARG A 113 21.26 -9.58 3.10
C ARG A 113 20.94 -9.49 4.59
N LEU A 114 20.07 -8.56 4.97
CA LEU A 114 19.52 -8.43 6.33
C LEU A 114 18.23 -9.23 6.50
N LEU A 115 17.59 -9.61 5.39
CA LEU A 115 16.46 -10.54 5.34
C LEU A 115 16.82 -11.72 4.42
N THR A 116 16.39 -12.92 4.80
CA THR A 116 16.34 -14.03 3.84
C THR A 116 15.22 -13.79 2.83
N ARG A 117 15.27 -14.49 1.68
CA ARG A 117 14.19 -14.45 0.67
C ARG A 117 12.82 -14.73 1.29
N GLU A 118 12.73 -15.75 2.12
CA GLU A 118 11.47 -16.13 2.77
C GLU A 118 10.96 -15.05 3.73
N GLN A 119 11.86 -14.45 4.53
CA GLN A 119 11.51 -13.37 5.45
C GLN A 119 11.04 -12.13 4.67
N ALA A 120 11.70 -11.78 3.57
CA ALA A 120 11.32 -10.68 2.71
C ALA A 120 9.95 -10.92 2.06
N GLU A 121 9.74 -12.08 1.43
CA GLU A 121 8.45 -12.42 0.79
C GLU A 121 7.29 -12.45 1.80
N ARG A 122 7.52 -12.92 3.03
CA ARG A 122 6.52 -12.87 4.12
C ARG A 122 6.25 -11.45 4.59
N LEU A 123 7.29 -10.64 4.78
CA LEU A 123 7.15 -9.25 5.21
C LEU A 123 6.35 -8.44 4.17
N LEU A 124 6.65 -8.61 2.89
CA LEU A 124 5.92 -7.96 1.78
C LEU A 124 4.40 -8.19 1.87
N ALA A 125 3.96 -9.37 2.31
CA ALA A 125 2.54 -9.73 2.39
C ALA A 125 1.71 -8.82 3.31
N PHE A 126 2.34 -8.08 4.23
CA PHE A 126 1.62 -7.25 5.20
C PHE A 126 2.28 -5.90 5.52
N CYS A 127 3.49 -5.62 5.03
CA CYS A 127 4.18 -4.35 5.31
C CYS A 127 3.89 -3.26 4.27
N ASN A 128 3.42 -3.61 3.07
CA ASN A 128 3.11 -2.62 2.04
C ASN A 128 1.63 -2.24 2.17
N ASN A 129 1.38 -1.03 2.69
CA ASN A 129 0.07 -0.61 3.19
C ASN A 129 -0.34 0.74 2.59
N SER A 130 -1.62 1.07 2.68
CA SER A 130 -2.15 2.40 2.33
C SER A 130 -1.83 3.39 3.45
N GLY A 131 -1.35 4.58 3.10
CA GLY A 131 -0.93 5.57 4.09
C GLY A 131 -2.10 6.27 4.80
N PRO A 132 -1.88 6.87 5.98
CA PRO A 132 -2.92 7.52 6.78
C PRO A 132 -3.47 8.76 6.09
N LEU A 133 -2.63 9.53 5.38
CA LEU A 133 -3.08 10.67 4.57
C LEU A 133 -4.04 10.25 3.45
N PHE A 134 -3.81 9.08 2.85
CA PHE A 134 -4.71 8.53 1.84
C PHE A 134 -6.02 8.07 2.46
N ILE A 135 -5.98 7.20 3.48
CA ILE A 135 -7.20 6.62 4.06
C ILE A 135 -8.02 7.68 4.82
N ALA A 136 -7.41 8.39 5.76
CA ALA A 136 -8.15 9.34 6.59
C ALA A 136 -8.44 10.65 5.86
N GLY A 137 -7.47 11.15 5.09
CA GLY A 137 -7.57 12.40 4.33
C GLY A 137 -8.37 12.24 3.05
N ALA A 138 -7.79 11.57 2.04
CA ALA A 138 -8.41 11.48 0.71
C ALA A 138 -9.71 10.66 0.72
N VAL A 139 -9.71 9.47 1.31
CA VAL A 139 -10.88 8.58 1.30
C VAL A 139 -11.92 9.05 2.31
N GLY A 140 -11.58 9.13 3.59
CA GLY A 140 -12.50 9.51 4.66
C GLY A 140 -13.05 10.92 4.50
N ALA A 141 -12.20 11.93 4.71
CA ALA A 141 -12.62 13.33 4.67
C ALA A 141 -12.96 13.82 3.24
N GLY A 142 -12.18 13.41 2.24
CA GLY A 142 -12.36 13.83 0.84
C GLY A 142 -13.55 13.15 0.15
N PHE A 143 -13.45 11.85 -0.11
CA PHE A 143 -14.45 11.14 -0.93
C PHE A 143 -15.76 10.86 -0.19
N PHE A 144 -15.68 10.49 1.09
CA PHE A 144 -16.83 10.14 1.90
C PHE A 144 -17.35 11.30 2.79
N GLY A 145 -16.65 12.44 2.83
CA GLY A 145 -17.06 13.59 3.64
C GLY A 145 -17.04 13.34 5.16
N SER A 146 -16.34 12.30 5.63
CA SER A 146 -16.34 11.87 7.03
C SER A 146 -14.96 11.45 7.52
N SER A 147 -14.30 12.33 8.29
CA SER A 147 -13.04 12.02 8.95
C SER A 147 -13.17 10.86 9.94
N ARG A 148 -14.33 10.72 10.61
CA ARG A 148 -14.61 9.59 11.51
C ARG A 148 -14.55 8.26 10.76
N LEU A 149 -15.18 8.18 9.59
CA LEU A 149 -15.09 7.00 8.74
C LEU A 149 -13.65 6.75 8.28
N GLY A 150 -12.93 7.81 7.89
CA GLY A 150 -11.51 7.73 7.54
C GLY A 150 -10.65 7.08 8.63
N PHE A 151 -10.85 7.47 9.88
CA PHE A 151 -10.13 6.87 11.01
C PHE A 151 -10.56 5.43 11.31
N THR A 152 -11.85 5.12 11.19
CA THR A 152 -12.33 3.74 11.30
C THR A 152 -11.66 2.86 10.25
N LEU A 153 -11.63 3.29 8.98
CA LEU A 153 -11.00 2.56 7.89
C LEU A 153 -9.49 2.39 8.13
N LEU A 154 -8.80 3.43 8.63
CA LEU A 154 -7.38 3.37 8.96
C LEU A 154 -7.09 2.34 10.07
N LEU A 155 -7.90 2.35 11.13
CA LEU A 155 -7.80 1.36 12.21
C LEU A 155 -7.99 -0.06 11.67
N CYS A 156 -9.05 -0.29 10.91
CA CYS A 156 -9.33 -1.58 10.28
C CYS A 156 -8.18 -2.03 9.38
N HIS A 157 -7.61 -1.10 8.60
CA HIS A 157 -6.49 -1.38 7.71
C HIS A 157 -5.22 -1.81 8.45
N ILE A 158 -4.86 -1.11 9.54
CA ILE A 158 -3.68 -1.44 10.35
C ILE A 158 -3.89 -2.78 11.08
N LEU A 159 -5.05 -2.98 11.71
CA LEU A 159 -5.38 -4.24 12.39
C LEU A 159 -5.33 -5.42 11.41
N ALA A 160 -5.84 -5.24 10.19
CA ALA A 160 -5.82 -6.28 9.18
C ALA A 160 -4.39 -6.61 8.74
N SER A 161 -3.53 -5.61 8.55
CA SER A 161 -2.09 -5.80 8.28
C SER A 161 -1.40 -6.59 9.41
N ILE A 162 -1.65 -6.23 10.67
CA ILE A 162 -1.11 -6.96 11.84
C ILE A 162 -1.61 -8.41 11.84
N THR A 163 -2.89 -8.63 11.53
CA THR A 163 -3.50 -9.97 11.50
C THR A 163 -2.85 -10.86 10.44
N VAL A 164 -2.63 -10.35 9.22
CA VAL A 164 -1.91 -11.06 8.16
C VAL A 164 -0.47 -11.37 8.61
N GLY A 165 0.21 -10.40 9.24
CA GLY A 165 1.55 -10.59 9.78
C GLY A 165 1.62 -11.71 10.83
N ILE A 166 0.71 -11.72 11.80
CA ILE A 166 0.64 -12.76 12.84
C ILE A 166 0.36 -14.13 12.20
N GLY A 167 -0.59 -14.19 11.27
CA GLY A 167 -0.93 -15.43 10.55
C GLY A 167 0.25 -16.03 9.80
N THR A 168 0.97 -15.21 9.03
CA THR A 168 2.19 -15.67 8.31
C THR A 168 3.34 -16.01 9.28
N GLY A 169 3.41 -15.34 10.43
CA GLY A 169 4.30 -15.67 11.56
C GLY A 169 4.05 -17.07 12.12
N PHE A 170 2.79 -17.38 12.41
CA PHE A 170 2.37 -18.67 12.95
C PHE A 170 2.64 -19.82 11.97
N VAL A 171 2.27 -19.65 10.69
CA VAL A 171 2.53 -20.64 9.63
C VAL A 171 4.03 -20.94 9.51
N SER A 172 4.88 -19.92 9.61
CA SER A 172 6.34 -20.10 9.55
C SER A 172 6.89 -20.93 10.72
N ARG A 173 6.35 -20.76 11.93
CA ARG A 173 6.75 -21.57 13.11
C ARG A 173 6.36 -23.03 12.96
N ILE A 174 5.14 -23.30 12.47
CA ILE A 174 4.63 -24.67 12.29
C ILE A 174 5.48 -25.45 11.29
N LYS A 175 5.89 -24.81 10.19
CA LYS A 175 6.72 -25.46 9.18
C LYS A 175 8.13 -25.79 9.69
N LYS A 176 8.43 -25.56 10.98
CA LYS A 176 9.75 -25.68 11.65
C LYS A 176 10.85 -25.16 10.74
N GLN A 177 10.54 -24.10 9.99
CA GLN A 177 11.48 -23.59 9.01
C GLN A 177 12.60 -22.97 9.82
N PRO A 178 13.79 -23.57 9.79
CA PRO A 178 14.82 -23.11 10.66
C PRO A 178 15.21 -21.71 10.20
N ASP A 179 15.60 -20.82 11.13
CA ASP A 179 16.38 -19.61 10.81
C ASP A 179 17.79 -19.99 10.27
N LEU A 180 17.94 -21.12 9.55
CA LEU A 180 19.20 -21.82 9.26
C LEU A 180 20.15 -21.07 8.34
N LYS A 181 19.80 -19.86 7.93
CA LYS A 181 20.78 -18.87 7.54
C LYS A 181 20.37 -17.60 8.26
N LYS A 182 20.92 -17.37 9.46
CA LYS A 182 21.00 -16.01 10.00
C LYS A 182 21.48 -15.16 8.83
N ALA A 183 20.71 -14.15 8.46
CA ALA A 183 21.10 -13.24 7.41
C ALA A 183 22.47 -12.69 7.85
N ILE A 184 23.56 -13.16 7.21
CA ILE A 184 24.90 -12.77 7.60
C ILE A 184 24.99 -11.33 7.13
N PRO A 185 25.04 -10.36 8.07
CA PRO A 185 25.14 -8.97 7.67
C PRO A 185 26.35 -8.86 6.74
N VAL A 186 26.16 -8.32 5.55
CA VAL A 186 27.32 -7.83 4.81
C VAL A 186 27.96 -6.81 5.75
N GLU A 187 29.24 -7.00 6.06
CA GLU A 187 30.04 -6.09 6.88
C GLU A 187 30.25 -4.78 6.10
N ASN A 188 29.16 -4.06 5.86
CA ASN A 188 29.18 -2.72 5.34
C ASN A 188 29.67 -1.85 6.48
N LYS A 189 30.93 -1.41 6.39
CA LYS A 189 31.44 -0.38 7.29
C LYS A 189 30.45 0.78 7.25
N PRO A 190 29.84 1.16 8.39
CA PRO A 190 28.87 2.24 8.42
C PRO A 190 29.53 3.49 7.84
N THR A 191 28.90 4.07 6.82
CA THR A 191 29.44 5.27 6.18
C THR A 191 29.12 6.46 7.08
N LYS A 192 30.10 7.36 7.27
CA LYS A 192 29.84 8.61 8.00
C LYS A 192 28.80 9.43 7.25
N LEU A 193 27.84 10.00 7.99
CA LEU A 193 26.89 10.95 7.43
C LEU A 193 27.68 12.13 6.83
N SER A 194 27.43 12.42 5.56
CA SER A 194 28.11 13.48 4.82
C SER A 194 27.14 14.16 3.86
N GLY A 195 27.44 15.40 3.47
CA GLY A 195 26.65 16.12 2.46
C GLY A 195 26.56 15.36 1.13
N ARG A 196 27.63 14.64 0.76
CA ARG A 196 27.64 13.79 -0.45
C ARG A 196 26.69 12.61 -0.33
N LEU A 197 26.66 11.94 0.82
CA LEU A 197 25.72 10.84 1.08
C LEU A 197 24.27 11.33 1.08
N LEU A 198 24.01 12.50 1.66
CA LEU A 198 22.70 13.14 1.63
C LEU A 198 22.27 13.46 0.19
N ALA A 199 23.15 14.07 -0.61
CA ALA A 199 22.86 14.40 -2.01
C ALA A 199 22.55 13.14 -2.85
N SER A 200 23.33 12.06 -2.69
CA SER A 200 23.02 10.80 -3.38
C SER A 200 21.71 10.18 -2.91
N ALA A 201 21.41 10.25 -1.61
CA ALA A 201 20.14 9.75 -1.07
C ALA A 201 18.93 10.51 -1.64
N VAL A 202 19.04 11.83 -1.80
CA VAL A 202 18.02 12.66 -2.45
C VAL A 202 17.84 12.27 -3.92
N ALA A 203 18.93 12.17 -4.69
CA ALA A 203 18.86 11.81 -6.10
C ALA A 203 18.22 10.43 -6.33
N ASP A 204 18.67 9.41 -5.59
CA ASP A 204 18.11 8.06 -5.65
C ASP A 204 16.62 8.06 -5.29
N SER A 205 16.23 8.83 -4.27
CA SER A 205 14.83 8.94 -3.82
C SER A 205 13.93 9.58 -4.87
N VAL A 206 14.41 10.63 -5.55
CA VAL A 206 13.68 11.29 -6.66
C VAL A 206 13.44 10.31 -7.81
N MET A 207 14.43 9.51 -8.19
CA MET A 207 14.28 8.52 -9.25
C MET A 207 13.22 7.46 -8.92
N ILE A 208 13.15 7.04 -7.66
CA ILE A 208 12.10 6.10 -7.20
C ILE A 208 10.72 6.78 -7.28
N LEU A 209 10.60 8.04 -6.86
CA LEU A 209 9.34 8.79 -6.93
C LEU A 209 8.85 9.01 -8.35
N LEU A 210 9.74 9.25 -9.31
CA LEU A 210 9.37 9.38 -10.72
C LEU A 210 8.77 8.08 -11.27
N ARG A 211 9.33 6.91 -10.90
CA ARG A 211 8.78 5.60 -11.28
C ARG A 211 7.38 5.37 -10.69
N ILE A 212 7.20 5.72 -9.42
CA ILE A 212 5.91 5.63 -8.73
C ILE A 212 4.88 6.54 -9.39
N SER A 213 5.25 7.81 -9.60
CA SER A 213 4.37 8.83 -10.19
C SER A 213 3.95 8.45 -11.61
N GLY A 214 4.88 7.97 -12.44
CA GLY A 214 4.57 7.49 -13.78
C GLY A 214 3.58 6.33 -13.77
N THR A 215 3.69 5.42 -12.80
CA THR A 215 2.73 4.30 -12.65
C THR A 215 1.34 4.79 -12.24
N ILE A 216 1.26 5.72 -11.27
CA ILE A 216 -0.02 6.31 -10.83
C ILE A 216 -0.70 7.03 -12.00
N ILE A 217 0.02 7.89 -12.72
CA ILE A 217 -0.51 8.65 -13.86
C ILE A 217 -1.00 7.69 -14.96
N PHE A 218 -0.20 6.67 -15.29
CA PHE A 218 -0.57 5.67 -16.29
C PHE A 218 -1.87 4.95 -15.91
N PHE A 219 -1.97 4.42 -14.69
CA PHE A 219 -3.17 3.71 -14.25
C PHE A 219 -4.39 4.62 -14.13
N ALA A 220 -4.22 5.87 -13.69
CA ALA A 220 -5.31 6.85 -13.62
C ALA A 220 -5.90 7.12 -15.01
N VAL A 221 -5.05 7.38 -16.01
CA VAL A 221 -5.48 7.56 -17.41
C VAL A 221 -6.13 6.27 -17.92
N PHE A 222 -5.46 5.14 -17.75
CA PHE A 222 -5.92 3.84 -18.25
C PHE A 222 -7.32 3.49 -17.72
N VAL A 223 -7.54 3.58 -16.41
CA VAL A 223 -8.82 3.26 -15.77
C VAL A 223 -9.92 4.22 -16.22
N GLN A 224 -9.64 5.53 -16.31
CA GLN A 224 -10.63 6.49 -16.82
C GLN A 224 -11.00 6.21 -18.27
N THR A 225 -10.04 5.86 -19.12
CA THR A 225 -10.32 5.57 -20.53
C THR A 225 -11.18 4.31 -20.68
N LEU A 226 -10.94 3.26 -19.87
CA LEU A 226 -11.81 2.09 -19.84
C LEU A 226 -13.23 2.43 -19.37
N ASP A 227 -13.37 3.33 -18.39
CA ASP A 227 -14.69 3.74 -17.92
C ASP A 227 -15.46 4.52 -19.00
N ASN A 228 -14.82 5.50 -19.62
CA ASN A 228 -15.43 6.36 -20.64
C ASN A 228 -15.80 5.62 -21.93
N THR A 229 -15.08 4.54 -22.26
CA THR A 229 -15.42 3.69 -23.41
C THR A 229 -16.56 2.72 -23.11
N GLY A 230 -17.11 2.74 -21.88
CA GLY A 230 -18.21 1.90 -21.47
C GLY A 230 -17.80 0.46 -21.17
N ILE A 231 -16.49 0.15 -21.11
CA ILE A 231 -16.00 -1.21 -20.80
C ILE A 231 -16.46 -1.62 -19.40
N PHE A 232 -16.43 -0.71 -18.42
CA PHE A 232 -16.91 -1.03 -17.07
C PHE A 232 -18.42 -1.27 -17.04
N THR A 233 -19.18 -0.51 -17.82
CA THR A 233 -20.63 -0.73 -18.00
C THR A 233 -20.91 -2.09 -18.66
N LEU A 234 -20.11 -2.49 -19.64
CA LEU A 234 -20.22 -3.80 -20.28
C LEU A 234 -19.91 -4.94 -19.29
N ILE A 235 -18.82 -4.81 -18.53
CA ILE A 235 -18.44 -5.77 -17.49
C ILE A 235 -19.54 -5.87 -16.42
N GLY A 236 -20.09 -4.72 -16.01
CA GLY A 236 -21.18 -4.66 -15.03
C GLY A 236 -22.42 -5.45 -15.46
N LYS A 237 -22.71 -5.55 -16.77
CA LYS A 237 -23.86 -6.29 -17.32
C LYS A 237 -23.66 -7.81 -17.40
N ILE A 238 -22.43 -8.32 -17.26
CA ILE A 238 -22.13 -9.76 -17.36
C ILE A 238 -22.96 -10.62 -16.40
N PRO A 239 -23.09 -10.31 -15.10
CA PRO A 239 -23.90 -11.13 -14.20
C PRO A 239 -25.39 -11.10 -14.51
N ALA A 240 -25.92 -9.96 -14.99
CA ALA A 240 -27.31 -9.92 -15.44
C ALA A 240 -27.53 -10.87 -16.64
N LEU A 241 -26.56 -10.94 -17.55
CA LEU A 241 -26.58 -11.86 -18.70
C LEU A 241 -26.42 -13.34 -18.31
N VAL A 242 -25.63 -13.64 -17.28
CA VAL A 242 -25.29 -15.02 -16.88
C VAL A 242 -26.26 -15.58 -15.82
N PHE A 243 -26.70 -14.76 -14.88
CA PHE A 243 -27.43 -15.17 -13.69
C PHE A 243 -28.84 -14.58 -13.59
N GLY A 244 -29.27 -13.74 -14.54
CA GLY A 244 -30.60 -13.11 -14.52
C GLY A 244 -30.83 -12.14 -13.35
N THR A 245 -29.75 -11.64 -12.74
CA THR A 245 -29.80 -10.77 -11.55
C THR A 245 -30.15 -9.32 -11.91
N ASP A 246 -30.80 -8.62 -10.97
CA ASP A 246 -31.13 -7.20 -11.09
C ASP A 246 -29.92 -6.30 -11.38
N TYR A 247 -30.20 -5.16 -12.05
CA TYR A 247 -29.22 -4.10 -12.39
C TYR A 247 -28.46 -3.51 -11.20
N TYR A 248 -28.88 -3.81 -9.97
CA TYR A 248 -28.25 -3.38 -8.72
C TYR A 248 -26.76 -3.78 -8.60
N TYR A 249 -26.37 -4.93 -9.17
CA TYR A 249 -24.98 -5.42 -9.08
C TYR A 249 -23.99 -4.71 -10.02
N ASN A 250 -24.48 -3.96 -11.01
CA ASN A 250 -23.64 -3.37 -12.06
C ASN A 250 -22.61 -2.39 -11.49
N ASP A 251 -23.04 -1.54 -10.56
CA ASP A 251 -22.18 -0.52 -9.96
C ASP A 251 -21.17 -1.11 -8.99
N ILE A 252 -21.55 -2.15 -8.23
CA ILE A 252 -20.64 -2.87 -7.33
C ILE A 252 -19.49 -3.49 -8.13
N ILE A 253 -19.80 -4.11 -9.28
CA ILE A 253 -18.80 -4.75 -10.13
C ILE A 253 -17.92 -3.72 -10.81
N LYS A 254 -18.51 -2.63 -11.31
CA LYS A 254 -17.76 -1.50 -11.87
C LYS A 254 -16.77 -0.95 -10.83
N VAL A 255 -17.22 -0.66 -9.61
CA VAL A 255 -16.38 -0.22 -8.50
C VAL A 255 -15.27 -1.22 -8.23
N PHE A 256 -15.61 -2.49 -8.09
CA PHE A 256 -14.64 -3.52 -7.75
C PHE A 256 -13.57 -3.65 -8.82
N PHE A 257 -13.95 -3.63 -10.10
CA PHE A 257 -13.02 -3.74 -11.22
C PHE A 257 -12.13 -2.50 -11.32
N ALA A 258 -12.70 -1.30 -11.25
CA ALA A 258 -11.94 -0.05 -11.26
C ALA A 258 -10.97 0.03 -10.08
N GLY A 259 -11.44 -0.24 -8.85
CA GLY A 259 -10.63 -0.25 -7.63
C GLY A 259 -9.58 -1.36 -7.60
N SER A 260 -9.84 -2.48 -8.28
CA SER A 260 -8.83 -3.53 -8.45
C SER A 260 -7.69 -3.08 -9.37
N LEU A 261 -7.95 -2.20 -10.35
CA LEU A 261 -6.92 -1.64 -11.21
C LEU A 261 -6.19 -0.48 -10.52
N GLU A 262 -6.95 0.51 -10.05
CA GLU A 262 -6.45 1.71 -9.40
C GLU A 262 -7.38 2.09 -8.22
N ILE A 263 -6.81 2.02 -7.02
CA ILE A 263 -7.51 2.17 -5.74
C ILE A 263 -8.19 3.54 -5.57
N THR A 264 -7.52 4.62 -5.98
CA THR A 264 -7.99 6.01 -5.77
C THR A 264 -9.28 6.27 -6.54
N TYR A 265 -9.29 5.95 -7.83
CA TYR A 265 -10.44 6.12 -8.70
C TYR A 265 -11.57 5.15 -8.32
N GLY A 266 -11.24 3.90 -7.98
CA GLY A 266 -12.24 2.94 -7.48
C GLY A 266 -12.98 3.43 -6.22
N LEU A 267 -12.25 4.00 -5.26
CA LEU A 267 -12.83 4.58 -4.05
C LEU A 267 -13.62 5.87 -4.32
N TYR A 268 -13.18 6.69 -5.28
CA TYR A 268 -13.93 7.86 -5.72
C TYR A 268 -15.28 7.47 -6.35
N ILE A 269 -15.29 6.53 -7.31
CA ILE A 269 -16.55 6.13 -7.95
C ILE A 269 -17.48 5.43 -6.94
N LEU A 270 -16.93 4.67 -5.99
CA LEU A 270 -17.70 4.06 -4.90
C LEU A 270 -18.40 5.11 -4.03
N SER A 271 -17.75 6.23 -3.73
CA SER A 271 -18.33 7.24 -2.85
C SER A 271 -19.54 7.92 -3.50
N ILE A 272 -19.47 8.17 -4.82
CA ILE A 272 -20.54 8.83 -5.59
C ILE A 272 -21.64 7.89 -6.09
N SER A 273 -21.44 6.55 -6.09
CA SER A 273 -22.47 5.59 -6.51
C SER A 273 -23.69 5.64 -5.59
N SER A 274 -24.85 6.08 -6.08
CA SER A 274 -26.09 6.17 -5.30
C SER A 274 -26.77 4.81 -5.09
N SER A 275 -26.51 3.85 -5.98
CA SER A 275 -27.06 2.48 -5.96
C SER A 275 -26.47 1.60 -4.85
N VAL A 276 -25.25 1.88 -4.39
CA VAL A 276 -24.54 1.07 -3.41
C VAL A 276 -24.92 1.51 -1.98
N PRO A 277 -25.48 0.65 -1.12
CA PRO A 277 -25.81 0.99 0.25
C PRO A 277 -24.57 1.39 1.05
N VAL A 278 -24.74 2.33 1.99
CA VAL A 278 -23.65 2.91 2.78
C VAL A 278 -22.82 1.83 3.49
N GLN A 279 -23.46 0.82 4.07
CA GLN A 279 -22.79 -0.29 4.74
C GLN A 279 -21.84 -1.03 3.78
N LEU A 280 -22.32 -1.32 2.58
CA LEU A 280 -21.52 -1.99 1.56
C LEU A 280 -20.40 -1.09 1.05
N LYS A 281 -20.62 0.23 0.93
CA LYS A 281 -19.55 1.18 0.59
C LYS A 281 -18.41 1.14 1.61
N ILE A 282 -18.72 1.09 2.91
CA ILE A 282 -17.72 1.03 3.97
C ILE A 282 -16.91 -0.27 3.88
N ILE A 283 -17.59 -1.41 3.68
CA ILE A 283 -16.96 -2.73 3.57
C ILE A 283 -16.05 -2.80 2.33
N LEU A 284 -16.55 -2.36 1.16
CA LEU A 284 -15.77 -2.32 -0.08
C LEU A 284 -14.60 -1.33 0.02
N ALA A 285 -14.79 -0.19 0.68
CA ALA A 285 -13.70 0.75 0.91
C ALA A 285 -12.59 0.13 1.77
N GLY A 286 -12.96 -0.61 2.83
CA GLY A 286 -12.03 -1.39 3.63
C GLY A 286 -11.26 -2.41 2.80
N PHE A 287 -11.96 -3.17 1.95
CA PHE A 287 -11.35 -4.13 1.03
C PHE A 287 -10.33 -3.46 0.10
N LEU A 288 -10.75 -2.42 -0.62
CA LEU A 288 -9.91 -1.73 -1.61
C LEU A 288 -8.68 -1.09 -0.96
N CYS A 289 -8.84 -0.47 0.22
CA CYS A 289 -7.73 0.04 1.04
C CYS A 289 -6.72 -1.05 1.38
N GLY A 290 -7.18 -2.23 1.80
CA GLY A 290 -6.35 -3.40 2.11
C GLY A 290 -5.71 -4.04 0.88
N PHE A 291 -6.41 -4.11 -0.25
CA PHE A 291 -5.94 -4.75 -1.47
C PHE A 291 -4.90 -3.91 -2.24
N GLY A 292 -5.12 -2.59 -2.36
CA GLY A 292 -4.19 -1.66 -3.02
C GLY A 292 -4.26 -1.62 -4.56
N GLY A 293 -4.71 -2.69 -5.21
CA GLY A 293 -4.91 -2.75 -6.66
C GLY A 293 -3.65 -3.05 -7.49
N PHE A 294 -3.84 -3.23 -8.80
CA PHE A 294 -2.79 -3.59 -9.75
C PHE A 294 -1.80 -2.46 -10.03
N SER A 295 -2.22 -1.19 -9.89
CA SER A 295 -1.30 -0.04 -9.92
C SER A 295 -0.21 -0.18 -8.86
N VAL A 296 -0.59 -0.49 -7.62
CA VAL A 296 0.37 -0.72 -6.53
C VAL A 296 1.17 -2.00 -6.76
N TYR A 297 0.55 -3.07 -7.23
CA TYR A 297 1.29 -4.30 -7.58
C TYR A 297 2.40 -4.02 -8.61
N THR A 298 2.13 -3.23 -9.64
CA THR A 298 3.13 -2.79 -10.64
C THR A 298 4.25 -1.98 -9.98
N GLN A 299 3.93 -1.05 -9.08
CA GLN A 299 4.95 -0.30 -8.33
C GLN A 299 5.85 -1.23 -7.51
N VAL A 300 5.27 -2.24 -6.84
CA VAL A 300 6.03 -3.25 -6.09
C VAL A 300 6.94 -4.07 -7.00
N THR A 301 6.46 -4.47 -8.17
CA THR A 301 7.29 -5.19 -9.15
C THR A 301 8.48 -4.35 -9.65
N GLY A 302 8.33 -3.02 -9.69
CA GLY A 302 9.38 -2.10 -10.11
C GLY A 302 10.45 -1.81 -9.04
N VAL A 303 10.15 -2.06 -7.76
CA VAL A 303 11.10 -1.86 -6.64
C VAL A 303 11.67 -3.16 -6.08
N CYS A 304 10.98 -4.29 -6.24
CA CYS A 304 11.45 -5.57 -5.72
C CYS A 304 12.39 -6.28 -6.70
N PRO A 305 13.48 -6.91 -6.21
CA PRO A 305 14.35 -7.76 -7.02
C PRO A 305 13.60 -8.96 -7.61
N ARG A 306 14.05 -9.43 -8.78
CA ARG A 306 13.41 -10.54 -9.53
C ARG A 306 13.44 -11.88 -8.77
N GLU A 307 14.35 -12.02 -7.81
CA GLU A 307 14.47 -13.19 -6.98
C GLU A 307 13.29 -13.33 -6.01
N LEU A 308 12.59 -12.24 -5.66
CA LEU A 308 11.45 -12.29 -4.75
C LEU A 308 10.18 -12.77 -5.48
N ASN A 309 9.52 -13.79 -4.94
CA ASN A 309 8.26 -14.29 -5.48
C ASN A 309 7.07 -13.45 -5.00
N LEU A 310 6.56 -12.60 -5.89
CA LEU A 310 5.44 -11.70 -5.60
C LEU A 310 4.06 -12.38 -5.54
N ARG A 311 3.96 -13.70 -5.73
CA ARG A 311 2.69 -14.43 -5.50
C ARG A 311 2.26 -14.34 -4.03
N LYS A 312 3.22 -14.48 -3.09
CA LYS A 312 2.94 -14.35 -1.65
C LYS A 312 2.50 -12.94 -1.30
N TYR A 313 3.11 -11.94 -1.92
CA TYR A 313 2.68 -10.55 -1.81
C TYR A 313 1.23 -10.39 -2.26
N PHE A 314 0.89 -10.85 -3.47
CA PHE A 314 -0.47 -10.76 -4.00
C PHE A 314 -1.50 -11.45 -3.10
N CYS A 315 -1.26 -12.69 -2.70
CA CYS A 315 -2.15 -13.42 -1.79
C CYS A 315 -2.28 -12.71 -0.43
N GLY A 316 -1.19 -12.15 0.08
CA GLY A 316 -1.17 -11.34 1.29
C GLY A 316 -2.06 -10.10 1.17
N LYS A 317 -2.00 -9.39 0.04
CA LYS A 317 -2.86 -8.22 -0.23
C LYS A 317 -4.34 -8.59 -0.38
N VAL A 318 -4.67 -9.71 -1.01
CA VAL A 318 -6.05 -10.21 -1.06
C VAL A 318 -6.55 -10.51 0.35
N LEU A 319 -5.77 -11.24 1.15
CA LEU A 319 -6.13 -11.54 2.54
C LEU A 319 -6.25 -10.27 3.40
N HIS A 320 -5.34 -9.31 3.22
CA HIS A 320 -5.39 -8.00 3.89
C HIS A 320 -6.67 -7.26 3.52
N GLY A 321 -7.05 -7.22 2.25
CA GLY A 321 -8.32 -6.67 1.78
C GLY A 321 -9.53 -7.35 2.45
N LEU A 322 -9.59 -8.68 2.43
CA LEU A 322 -10.71 -9.43 3.02
C LEU A 322 -10.84 -9.20 4.53
N ILE A 323 -9.72 -9.22 5.27
CA ILE A 323 -9.73 -8.96 6.72
C ILE A 323 -10.08 -7.49 7.00
N ALA A 324 -9.58 -6.54 6.21
CA ALA A 324 -9.93 -5.13 6.37
C ALA A 324 -11.41 -4.88 6.09
N ALA A 325 -12.01 -5.57 5.13
CA ALA A 325 -13.45 -5.54 4.86
C ALA A 325 -14.25 -6.10 6.04
N ALA A 326 -13.84 -7.24 6.60
CA ALA A 326 -14.47 -7.84 7.78
C ALA A 326 -14.38 -6.93 9.01
N TYR A 327 -13.21 -6.34 9.28
CA TYR A 327 -13.06 -5.36 10.35
C TYR A 327 -13.88 -4.10 10.09
N SER A 328 -13.96 -3.63 8.85
CA SER A 328 -14.81 -2.48 8.50
C SER A 328 -16.30 -2.79 8.72
N ALA A 329 -16.73 -4.03 8.51
CA ALA A 329 -18.09 -4.47 8.83
C ALA A 329 -18.37 -4.45 10.34
N ILE A 330 -17.39 -4.85 11.16
CA ILE A 330 -17.52 -4.91 12.62
C ILE A 330 -17.45 -3.52 13.25
N PHE A 331 -16.56 -2.65 12.77
CA PHE A 331 -16.28 -1.34 13.36
C PHE A 331 -16.99 -0.17 12.65
N MET A 332 -17.90 -0.42 11.71
CA MET A 332 -18.58 0.66 10.99
C MET A 332 -19.31 1.61 11.96
N PRO A 333 -19.15 2.94 11.82
CA PRO A 333 -19.88 3.89 12.64
C PRO A 333 -21.37 3.89 12.28
N ASP A 334 -22.23 4.28 13.23
CA ASP A 334 -23.67 4.44 12.99
C ASP A 334 -23.93 5.23 11.71
N THR A 335 -24.64 4.62 10.77
CA THR A 335 -24.83 5.11 9.40
C THR A 335 -25.60 6.42 9.34
N ALA A 336 -26.42 6.72 10.35
CA ALA A 336 -27.11 8.01 10.50
C ALA A 336 -26.14 9.21 10.65
N ALA A 337 -24.94 9.00 11.19
CA ALA A 337 -23.90 10.04 11.34
C ALA A 337 -23.02 10.19 10.08
N VAL A 338 -23.15 9.30 9.09
CA VAL A 338 -22.39 9.32 7.82
C VAL A 338 -23.17 10.05 6.72
N ALA A 339 -24.30 10.68 7.05
CA ALA A 339 -25.10 11.49 6.12
C ALA A 339 -24.17 12.41 5.29
N ILE A 340 -24.08 12.04 4.02
CA ILE A 340 -22.98 12.35 3.12
C ILE A 340 -23.02 13.84 2.78
N LYS A 341 -22.12 14.64 3.38
CA LYS A 341 -21.79 15.97 2.82
C LYS A 341 -20.84 15.74 1.65
N ILE A 342 -21.41 15.71 0.44
CA ILE A 342 -20.63 15.75 -0.81
C ILE A 342 -20.04 17.16 -0.92
N ASN A 343 -18.87 17.39 -0.34
CA ASN A 343 -18.10 18.60 -0.59
C ASN A 343 -16.90 18.26 -1.48
N SER A 344 -17.02 18.61 -2.76
CA SER A 344 -15.99 18.48 -3.79
C SER A 344 -14.75 19.35 -3.55
N GLU A 345 -14.76 20.23 -2.55
CA GLU A 345 -13.66 21.18 -2.26
C GLU A 345 -12.73 20.73 -1.13
N ALA A 346 -13.03 19.63 -0.43
CA ALA A 346 -12.25 19.19 0.74
C ALA A 346 -10.93 18.44 0.39
N LEU A 347 -10.43 18.57 -0.84
CA LEU A 347 -9.24 17.82 -1.29
C LEU A 347 -7.92 18.30 -0.63
N TYR A 348 -7.92 19.44 0.09
CA TYR A 348 -6.69 20.08 0.57
C TYR A 348 -6.74 20.74 1.95
N ASN A 349 -7.77 20.52 2.77
CA ASN A 349 -7.81 21.11 4.11
C ASN A 349 -6.98 20.29 5.12
N THR A 350 -5.67 20.48 5.06
CA THR A 350 -4.61 19.78 5.82
C THR A 350 -4.45 20.22 7.28
N GLY A 351 -5.30 21.12 7.79
CA GLY A 351 -5.22 21.60 9.17
C GLY A 351 -5.29 20.48 10.22
N TYR A 352 -6.07 19.43 9.94
CA TYR A 352 -6.18 18.25 10.81
C TYR A 352 -5.01 17.27 10.68
N SER A 353 -4.24 17.27 9.57
CA SER A 353 -3.16 16.30 9.35
C SER A 353 -1.88 16.64 10.13
N GLY A 354 -1.63 17.91 10.45
CA GLY A 354 -0.46 18.34 11.22
C GLY A 354 -0.52 17.87 12.68
N VAL A 355 -1.64 18.09 13.36
CA VAL A 355 -1.88 17.62 14.74
C VAL A 355 -1.87 16.10 14.82
N LEU A 356 -2.40 15.42 13.80
CA LEU A 356 -2.44 13.96 13.74
C LEU A 356 -1.07 13.33 13.51
N SER A 357 -0.25 13.91 12.65
CA SER A 357 1.13 13.46 12.45
C SER A 357 1.92 13.56 13.76
N PHE A 358 1.68 14.63 14.53
CA PHE A 358 2.28 14.81 15.85
C PHE A 358 1.82 13.78 16.89
N LEU A 359 0.51 13.54 17.01
CA LEU A 359 -0.04 12.53 17.93
C LEU A 359 0.42 11.11 17.56
N TYR A 360 0.51 10.81 16.27
CA TYR A 360 0.94 9.50 15.79
C TYR A 360 2.45 9.28 16.00
N ILE A 361 3.28 10.30 15.77
CA ILE A 361 4.71 10.30 16.12
C ILE A 361 4.87 10.16 17.64
N ALA A 362 4.04 10.82 18.44
CA ALA A 362 4.07 10.71 19.90
C ALA A 362 3.73 9.29 20.37
N ILE A 363 2.75 8.61 19.76
CA ILE A 363 2.42 7.21 20.06
C ILE A 363 3.59 6.28 19.71
N ILE A 364 4.25 6.48 18.56
CA ILE A 364 5.43 5.71 18.17
C ILE A 364 6.60 5.99 19.13
N ALA A 365 6.83 7.24 19.49
CA ALA A 365 7.87 7.64 20.45
C ALA A 365 7.60 7.05 21.84
N MET A 366 6.34 7.02 22.29
CA MET A 366 5.92 6.41 23.54
C MET A 366 6.09 4.88 23.50
N GLY A 367 5.75 4.24 22.38
CA GLY A 367 6.01 2.81 22.17
C GLY A 367 7.50 2.47 22.21
N ILE A 368 8.35 3.28 21.58
CA ILE A 368 9.80 3.16 21.65
C ILE A 368 10.28 3.37 23.10
N ALA A 369 9.78 4.38 23.82
CA ALA A 369 10.13 4.65 25.20
C ALA A 369 9.77 3.49 26.13
N VAL A 370 8.57 2.90 25.99
CA VAL A 370 8.14 1.72 26.76
C VAL A 370 9.06 0.52 26.48
N ILE A 371 9.43 0.29 25.22
CA ILE A 371 10.35 -0.80 24.85
C ILE A 371 11.75 -0.56 25.47
N LEU A 372 12.24 0.69 25.45
CA LEU A 372 13.53 1.05 26.04
C LEU A 372 13.51 0.91 27.56
N ILE A 373 12.46 1.37 28.24
CA ILE A 373 12.27 1.22 29.69
C ILE A 373 12.18 -0.25 30.09
N TYR A 374 11.39 -1.06 29.37
CA TYR A 374 11.29 -2.49 29.61
C TYR A 374 12.65 -3.21 29.43
N ARG A 375 13.43 -2.78 28.44
CA ARG A 375 14.79 -3.31 28.21
C ARG A 375 15.75 -2.92 29.34
N GLN A 376 15.68 -1.69 29.81
CA GLN A 376 16.48 -1.22 30.95
C GLN A 376 16.11 -1.99 32.23
N TYR A 377 14.82 -2.21 32.48
CA TYR A 377 14.30 -3.02 33.57
C TYR A 377 14.76 -4.50 33.50
N ARG A 378 14.82 -5.09 32.30
CA ARG A 378 15.35 -6.44 32.08
C ARG A 378 16.86 -6.56 32.34
N ILE A 379 17.63 -5.50 32.08
CA ILE A 379 19.09 -5.47 32.30
C ILE A 379 19.42 -5.26 33.78
N THR A 380 18.61 -4.48 34.51
CA THR A 380 18.81 -4.20 35.94
C THR A 380 18.27 -5.28 36.87
N LYS A 381 17.46 -6.23 36.37
CA LYS A 381 16.97 -7.35 37.18
C LYS A 381 18.11 -8.37 37.40
N PRO A 382 18.56 -8.63 38.64
CA PRO A 382 19.58 -9.64 38.89
C PRO A 382 19.05 -10.99 38.44
N ARG A 383 19.84 -11.72 37.64
CA ARG A 383 19.54 -13.12 37.29
C ARG A 383 19.59 -13.93 38.59
N ARG A 384 18.42 -14.34 39.07
CA ARG A 384 18.30 -15.40 40.08
C ARG A 384 18.28 -16.74 39.39
#